data_AF-A0A091U566-F1
#
_entry.id   AF-A0A091U566-F1
#
_cell.length_a   1.000
_cell.length_b   1.000
_cell.length_c   1.000
_cell.angle_alpha   90.00
_cell.angle_beta   90.00
_cell.angle_gamma   90.00
#
_symmetry.space_group_name_H-M   'P 1'
#
loop_
_entity.id
_entity.type
_entity.pdbx_description
1 polymer ?
#
loop_
_entity_poly.entity_id
_entity_poly.type
_entity_poly.pdbx_seq_one_letter_code
_entity_poly.pdbx_strand_id
1 'polypeptide(L)'
;VRQKMLYAATRATLKKEFGGGHIKDEVFGTVQDDVSLNGYKKYLISQSSPAPLTAAEEELRQIKINEVQTDVGVDTKHQTLQGVAFPIAKEAIQALEKLKDKKLNYVQLASIKYFNCFLIQIDMKNETIILANTLHTELKDLPNRIPKDAARYHFFLYKHAHEGDYLESIVFIYSMPGYTCSIRERMLYSSCKSPLLEIVERQLWMQIIRKIEIDNGDELTADFLYEEVHPKQHAHKQSFAKPKGPAGKRGIRRLIRGPAESETPSD
;
A
#
# COMPACT_ATOMS: atom_id res chain seq x y z
N VAL A 1 -50.48 31.74 12.36
CA VAL A 1 -49.61 31.15 11.32
C VAL A 1 -48.83 32.21 10.55
N ARG A 2 -49.49 33.25 9.99
CA ARG A 2 -48.85 34.32 9.22
C ARG A 2 -47.59 34.94 9.86
N GLN A 3 -47.65 35.37 11.13
CA GLN A 3 -46.48 35.96 11.81
C GLN A 3 -45.34 34.95 12.03
N LYS A 4 -45.65 33.71 12.45
CA LYS A 4 -44.65 32.63 12.62
C LYS A 4 -43.88 32.37 11.32
N MET A 5 -44.59 32.36 10.18
CA MET A 5 -43.98 32.19 8.88
C MET A 5 -43.06 33.37 8.52
N LEU A 6 -43.51 34.62 8.71
CA LEU A 6 -42.69 35.80 8.40
C LEU A 6 -41.39 35.80 9.21
N TYR A 7 -41.47 35.64 10.54
CA TYR A 7 -40.29 35.63 11.40
C TYR A 7 -39.36 34.44 11.14
N ALA A 8 -39.90 33.25 10.86
CA ALA A 8 -39.08 32.09 10.53
C ALA A 8 -38.39 32.24 9.17
N ALA A 9 -39.09 32.79 8.16
CA ALA A 9 -38.57 32.96 6.81
C ALA A 9 -37.49 34.05 6.71
N THR A 10 -37.59 35.12 7.50
CA THR A 10 -36.60 36.22 7.49
C THR A 10 -35.46 36.04 8.50
N ARG A 11 -35.45 34.97 9.31
CA ARG A 11 -34.40 34.70 10.31
C ARG A 11 -33.02 34.57 9.68
N ALA A 12 -32.91 33.86 8.56
CA ALA A 12 -31.63 33.64 7.88
C ALA A 12 -31.07 34.91 7.23
N THR A 13 -31.92 35.75 6.63
CA THR A 13 -31.51 37.02 6.05
C THR A 13 -31.02 37.98 7.14
N LEU A 14 -31.74 38.08 8.26
CA LEU A 14 -31.32 38.90 9.39
C LEU A 14 -29.95 38.50 9.94
N LYS A 15 -29.67 37.19 10.10
CA LYS A 15 -28.36 36.70 10.54
C LYS A 15 -27.23 37.06 9.57
N LYS A 16 -27.51 37.00 8.27
CA LYS A 16 -26.54 37.35 7.24
C LYS A 16 -26.23 38.84 7.25
N GLU A 17 -27.26 39.69 7.35
CA GLU A 17 -27.10 41.14 7.43
C GLU A 17 -26.40 41.59 8.73
N PHE A 18 -26.64 40.90 9.84
CA PHE A 18 -25.97 41.18 11.12
C PHE A 18 -24.50 40.72 11.14
N GLY A 19 -24.15 39.71 10.33
CA GLY A 19 -22.82 39.12 10.24
C GLY A 19 -22.64 37.92 11.17
N GLY A 20 -22.68 36.72 10.58
CA GLY A 20 -22.63 35.44 11.31
C GLY A 20 -21.38 35.21 12.17
N GLY A 21 -20.30 35.95 11.95
CA GLY A 21 -19.09 35.87 12.79
C GLY A 21 -19.27 36.41 14.22
N HIS A 22 -20.26 37.27 14.46
CA HIS A 22 -20.56 37.83 15.78
C HIS A 22 -21.57 37.01 16.58
N ILE A 23 -22.26 36.06 15.93
CA ILE A 23 -23.31 35.25 16.55
C ILE A 23 -22.70 33.89 16.91
N LYS A 24 -22.41 33.68 18.20
CA LYS A 24 -21.87 32.40 18.69
C LYS A 24 -22.95 31.33 18.86
N ASP A 25 -24.04 31.70 19.52
CA ASP A 25 -25.11 30.80 19.89
C ASP A 25 -26.45 31.29 19.34
N GLU A 26 -27.30 30.36 18.94
CA GLU A 26 -28.63 30.65 18.42
C GLU A 26 -29.67 29.82 19.16
N VAL A 27 -30.50 30.50 19.95
CA VAL A 27 -31.55 29.87 20.76
C VAL A 27 -32.91 30.15 20.13
N PHE A 28 -33.70 29.09 19.95
CA PHE A 28 -35.10 29.19 19.53
C PHE A 28 -35.99 28.84 20.72
N GLY A 29 -36.75 29.81 21.22
CA GLY A 29 -37.67 29.62 22.35
C GLY A 29 -39.12 29.89 21.95
N THR A 30 -40.03 29.14 22.56
CA THR A 30 -41.48 29.32 22.39
C THR A 30 -42.15 29.80 23.67
N VAL A 31 -41.51 29.56 24.83
CA VAL A 31 -41.95 29.99 26.17
C VAL A 31 -40.89 30.92 26.77
N GLN A 32 -41.28 31.78 27.72
CA GLN A 32 -40.35 32.71 28.39
C GLN A 32 -39.19 31.99 29.09
N ASP A 33 -39.45 30.80 29.63
CA ASP A 33 -38.43 30.00 30.31
C ASP A 33 -37.29 29.57 29.36
N ASP A 34 -37.58 29.36 28.07
CA ASP A 34 -36.59 28.96 27.04
C ASP A 34 -35.57 30.08 26.78
N VAL A 35 -36.02 31.34 26.84
CA VAL A 35 -35.22 32.54 26.56
C VAL A 35 -34.75 33.27 27.82
N SER A 36 -35.09 32.74 29.00
CA SER A 36 -34.61 33.26 30.28
C SER A 36 -33.11 32.98 30.45
N LEU A 37 -32.45 33.69 31.38
CA LEU A 37 -31.04 33.40 31.73
C LEU A 37 -30.85 31.93 32.15
N ASN A 38 -31.84 31.35 32.84
CA ASN A 38 -31.81 29.95 33.23
C ASN A 38 -31.97 29.02 32.01
N GLY A 39 -32.85 29.38 31.06
CA GLY A 39 -33.01 28.69 29.77
C GLY A 39 -31.72 28.66 28.95
N TYR A 40 -31.03 29.80 28.86
CA TYR A 40 -29.73 29.87 28.17
C TYR A 40 -28.65 29.01 28.85
N LYS A 41 -28.59 28.96 30.19
CA LYS A 41 -27.69 28.04 30.90
C LYS A 41 -28.00 26.57 30.59
N LYS A 42 -29.28 26.20 30.53
CA LYS A 42 -29.71 24.85 30.14
C LYS A 42 -29.33 24.51 28.70
N TYR A 43 -29.43 25.48 27.78
CA TYR A 43 -28.98 25.32 26.38
C TYR A 43 -27.48 24.97 26.30
N LEU A 44 -26.62 25.68 27.04
CA LEU A 44 -25.18 25.40 27.07
C LEU A 44 -24.87 24.01 27.63
N ILE A 45 -25.59 23.57 28.66
CA ILE A 45 -25.46 22.21 29.22
C ILE A 45 -25.88 21.16 28.18
N SER A 46 -26.99 21.40 27.48
CA SER A 46 -27.46 20.51 26.41
C SER A 46 -26.46 20.40 25.26
N GLN A 47 -25.76 21.49 24.91
CA GLN A 47 -24.74 21.47 23.87
C GLN A 47 -23.49 20.67 24.28
N SER A 48 -23.15 20.67 25.58
CA SER A 48 -22.07 19.85 26.14
C SER A 48 -22.47 18.39 26.40
N SER A 49 -23.75 18.06 26.33
CA SER A 49 -24.25 16.70 26.55
C SER A 49 -23.92 15.80 25.34
N PRO A 50 -23.69 14.49 25.56
CA PRO A 50 -23.41 13.58 24.46
C PRO A 50 -24.58 13.59 23.46
N ALA A 51 -24.24 13.70 22.18
CA ALA A 51 -25.24 13.60 21.12
C ALA A 51 -25.92 12.22 21.18
N PRO A 52 -27.24 12.14 21.01
CA PRO A 52 -27.92 10.86 20.96
C PRO A 52 -27.44 10.09 19.73
N LEU A 53 -26.74 8.99 19.97
CA LEU A 53 -26.31 8.07 18.92
C LEU A 53 -27.35 6.98 18.72
N THR A 54 -27.47 6.50 17.49
CA THR A 54 -28.19 5.27 17.20
C THR A 54 -27.34 4.07 17.60
N ALA A 55 -27.97 2.93 17.90
CA ALA A 55 -27.25 1.69 18.25
C ALA A 55 -26.19 1.33 17.19
N ALA A 56 -26.49 1.53 15.90
CA ALA A 56 -25.53 1.28 14.82
C ALA A 56 -24.30 2.21 14.86
N GLU A 57 -24.47 3.48 15.25
CA GLU A 57 -23.35 4.43 15.38
C GLU A 57 -22.49 4.13 16.61
N GLU A 58 -23.09 3.64 17.70
CA GLU A 58 -22.35 3.17 18.87
C GLU A 58 -21.47 1.96 18.52
N GLU A 59 -22.01 0.98 17.80
CA GLU A 59 -21.25 -0.18 17.32
C GLU A 59 -20.10 0.24 16.39
N LEU A 60 -20.34 1.15 15.43
CA LEU A 60 -19.28 1.66 14.54
C LEU A 60 -18.19 2.41 15.31
N ARG A 61 -18.57 3.20 16.32
CA ARG A 61 -17.61 3.89 17.18
C ARG A 61 -16.76 2.88 17.95
N GLN A 62 -17.37 1.79 18.42
CA GLN A 62 -16.67 0.74 19.16
C GLN A 62 -15.69 -0.03 18.26
N ILE A 63 -16.09 -0.35 17.02
CA ILE A 63 -15.21 -0.93 16.00
C ILE A 63 -14.00 -0.01 15.75
N LYS A 64 -14.23 1.29 15.55
CA LYS A 64 -13.16 2.26 15.30
C LYS A 64 -12.17 2.37 16.46
N ILE A 65 -12.64 2.34 17.71
CA ILE A 65 -11.76 2.37 18.89
C ILE A 65 -10.90 1.10 18.95
N ASN A 66 -11.52 -0.07 18.69
CA ASN A 66 -10.80 -1.35 18.67
C ASN A 66 -9.77 -1.41 17.53
N GLU A 67 -10.10 -0.87 16.36
CA GLU A 67 -9.20 -0.80 15.20
C GLU A 67 -7.95 0.03 15.49
N VAL A 68 -8.10 1.20 16.13
CA VAL A 68 -6.97 2.05 16.54
C VAL A 68 -6.06 1.31 17.54
N GLN A 69 -6.63 0.50 18.43
CA GLN A 69 -5.83 -0.31 19.36
C GLN A 69 -5.05 -1.42 18.63
N THR A 70 -5.63 -2.02 17.59
CA THR A 70 -4.93 -3.03 16.78
C THR A 70 -3.83 -2.45 15.90
N ASP A 71 -3.95 -1.19 15.45
CA ASP A 71 -2.94 -0.51 14.60
C ASP A 71 -1.62 -0.22 15.36
N VAL A 72 -1.68 -0.12 16.70
CA VAL A 72 -0.50 0.12 17.57
C VAL A 72 0.11 -1.20 18.09
N GLY A 73 -0.42 -2.35 17.70
CA GLY A 73 0.09 -3.67 18.09
C GLY A 73 1.37 -4.06 17.34
N VAL A 74 2.41 -4.50 18.07
CA VAL A 74 3.68 -5.03 17.52
C VAL A 74 3.52 -6.44 16.91
N ASP A 75 2.30 -6.97 16.85
CA ASP A 75 2.01 -8.28 16.26
C ASP A 75 1.89 -8.18 14.73
N THR A 76 3.03 -8.02 14.05
CA THR A 76 3.17 -8.13 12.59
C THR A 76 2.79 -9.51 12.02
N LYS A 77 2.41 -10.47 12.87
CA LYS A 77 2.20 -11.88 12.48
C LYS A 77 0.84 -12.15 11.83
N HIS A 78 -0.13 -11.23 11.92
CA HIS A 78 -1.50 -11.47 11.47
C HIS A 78 -1.91 -10.77 10.16
N GLN A 79 -1.07 -9.93 9.54
CA GLN A 79 -1.45 -9.22 8.31
C GLN A 79 -1.39 -10.10 7.04
N THR A 80 -0.64 -11.20 7.06
CA THR A 80 -0.54 -12.13 5.92
C THR A 80 -1.02 -13.51 6.34
N LEU A 81 -1.86 -14.15 5.52
CA LEU A 81 -2.19 -15.57 5.66
C LEU A 81 -0.89 -16.38 5.74
N GLN A 82 -0.81 -17.34 6.67
CA GLN A 82 0.36 -18.20 6.79
C GLN A 82 0.62 -18.93 5.46
N GLY A 83 1.84 -18.77 4.92
CA GLY A 83 2.21 -19.35 3.64
C GLY A 83 2.16 -20.87 3.65
N VAL A 84 1.88 -21.48 2.50
CA VAL A 84 1.80 -22.94 2.36
C VAL A 84 3.20 -23.50 2.08
N ALA A 85 3.77 -24.22 3.03
CA ALA A 85 5.12 -24.76 2.94
C ALA A 85 5.14 -26.10 2.19
N PHE A 86 5.48 -26.07 0.91
CA PHE A 86 5.70 -27.28 0.12
C PHE A 86 7.14 -27.78 0.26
N PRO A 87 7.37 -29.11 0.35
CA PRO A 87 8.71 -29.67 0.31
C PRO A 87 9.38 -29.35 -1.02
N ILE A 88 10.65 -28.95 -0.95
CA ILE A 88 11.48 -28.71 -2.14
C ILE A 88 12.17 -30.02 -2.50
N ALA A 89 12.09 -30.43 -3.76
CA ALA A 89 12.79 -31.61 -4.25
C ALA A 89 14.31 -31.46 -4.08
N LYS A 90 15.01 -32.56 -3.76
CA LYS A 90 16.47 -32.55 -3.53
C LYS A 90 17.26 -31.98 -4.73
N GLU A 91 16.81 -32.26 -5.94
CA GLU A 91 17.40 -31.74 -7.18
C GLU A 91 17.31 -30.21 -7.27
N ALA A 92 16.19 -29.62 -6.83
CA ALA A 92 16.01 -28.18 -6.80
C ALA A 92 16.92 -27.52 -5.76
N ILE A 93 17.08 -28.13 -4.58
CA ILE A 93 18.02 -27.65 -3.55
C ILE A 93 19.45 -27.66 -4.08
N GLN A 94 19.89 -28.76 -4.71
CA GLN A 94 21.23 -28.85 -5.30
C GLN A 94 21.46 -27.81 -6.42
N ALA A 95 20.42 -27.50 -7.22
CA ALA A 95 20.52 -26.46 -8.24
C ALA A 95 20.67 -25.06 -7.61
N LEU A 96 19.93 -24.77 -6.54
CA LEU A 96 20.05 -23.51 -5.80
C LEU A 96 21.41 -23.38 -5.10
N GLU A 97 21.96 -24.46 -4.54
CA GLU A 97 23.33 -24.49 -3.99
C GLU A 97 24.37 -24.18 -5.06
N LYS A 98 24.23 -24.77 -6.27
CA LYS A 98 25.12 -24.45 -7.39
C LYS A 98 24.99 -23.00 -7.87
N LEU A 99 23.80 -22.41 -7.79
CA LEU A 99 23.59 -21.00 -8.10
C LEU A 99 24.22 -20.09 -7.03
N LYS A 100 24.13 -20.46 -5.76
CA LYS A 100 24.83 -19.78 -4.66
C LYS A 100 26.35 -19.79 -4.86
N ASP A 101 26.91 -20.93 -5.24
CA ASP A 101 28.32 -21.10 -5.59
C ASP A 101 28.72 -20.37 -6.90
N LYS A 102 27.78 -19.69 -7.55
CA LYS A 102 27.94 -19.00 -8.84
C LYS A 102 28.42 -19.92 -9.98
N LYS A 103 28.19 -21.23 -9.84
CA LYS A 103 28.45 -22.23 -10.90
C LYS A 103 27.34 -22.25 -11.95
N LEU A 104 26.14 -21.79 -11.57
CA LEU A 104 24.98 -21.63 -12.46
C LEU A 104 24.49 -20.18 -12.43
N ASN A 105 24.12 -19.67 -13.60
CA ASN A 105 23.60 -18.30 -13.75
C ASN A 105 22.07 -18.24 -13.64
N TYR A 106 21.39 -19.36 -13.86
CA TYR A 106 19.93 -19.38 -13.92
C TYR A 106 19.38 -20.71 -13.42
N VAL A 107 18.39 -20.63 -12.54
CA VAL A 107 17.64 -21.78 -12.05
C VAL A 107 16.16 -21.44 -12.13
N GLN A 108 15.43 -22.16 -12.96
CA GLN A 108 13.98 -22.10 -13.05
C GLN A 108 13.41 -23.23 -12.21
N LEU A 109 12.74 -22.85 -11.13
CA LEU A 109 11.91 -23.75 -10.38
C LEU A 109 10.51 -23.67 -10.95
N ALA A 110 9.96 -24.82 -11.28
CA ALA A 110 8.57 -24.89 -11.60
C ALA A 110 7.88 -25.69 -10.52
N SER A 111 6.71 -25.22 -10.11
CA SER A 111 5.73 -26.18 -9.63
C SER A 111 5.07 -26.91 -10.81
N ILE A 112 5.38 -26.59 -12.08
CA ILE A 112 4.69 -27.13 -13.26
C ILE A 112 5.54 -27.40 -14.52
N LYS A 113 5.32 -28.52 -15.25
CA LYS A 113 5.83 -28.74 -16.61
C LYS A 113 4.72 -29.31 -17.49
N TYR A 114 4.53 -28.72 -18.68
CA TYR A 114 3.80 -29.31 -19.80
C TYR A 114 4.58 -29.00 -21.07
N PHE A 115 5.14 -30.01 -21.73
CA PHE A 115 5.10 -30.14 -23.21
C PHE A 115 5.44 -31.58 -23.65
N ASN A 116 4.83 -31.99 -24.76
CA ASN A 116 4.69 -33.37 -25.24
C ASN A 116 6.01 -34.08 -25.58
N CYS A 117 6.33 -35.13 -24.80
CA CYS A 117 6.77 -36.47 -25.23
C CYS A 117 7.34 -37.17 -23.98
N PHE A 118 6.55 -38.09 -23.41
CA PHE A 118 6.94 -39.01 -22.33
C PHE A 118 7.43 -38.35 -21.02
N LEU A 119 6.49 -38.31 -20.05
CA LEU A 119 6.70 -38.16 -18.60
C LEU A 119 7.31 -36.84 -18.11
N ILE A 120 6.45 -35.95 -17.60
CA ILE A 120 6.42 -35.55 -16.17
C ILE A 120 5.29 -34.52 -16.03
N GLN A 121 4.18 -35.00 -15.46
CA GLN A 121 3.08 -34.20 -14.95
C GLN A 121 3.55 -33.41 -13.74
N ILE A 122 2.91 -32.29 -13.48
CA ILE A 122 2.81 -31.81 -12.11
C ILE A 122 1.96 -32.78 -11.38
N ASP A 123 2.47 -33.28 -10.28
CA ASP A 123 1.56 -33.88 -9.35
C ASP A 123 0.95 -32.78 -8.49
N MET A 124 -0.21 -32.25 -8.93
CA MET A 124 -1.12 -31.52 -8.05
C MET A 124 -1.58 -32.40 -6.87
N LYS A 125 -1.24 -33.70 -6.85
CA LYS A 125 -1.43 -34.62 -5.72
C LYS A 125 -0.23 -34.72 -4.78
N ASN A 126 1.01 -34.41 -5.21
CA ASN A 126 2.19 -34.55 -4.34
C ASN A 126 2.64 -33.25 -3.67
N GLU A 127 2.12 -32.09 -4.09
CA GLU A 127 2.32 -30.81 -3.38
C GLU A 127 3.81 -30.49 -3.10
N THR A 128 4.67 -30.69 -4.10
CA THR A 128 6.14 -30.47 -4.00
C THR A 128 6.67 -29.51 -5.06
N ILE A 129 7.72 -28.76 -4.72
CA ILE A 129 8.41 -27.83 -5.64
C ILE A 129 9.53 -28.57 -6.36
N ILE A 130 9.48 -28.60 -7.69
CA ILE A 130 10.43 -29.35 -8.53
C ILE A 130 11.32 -28.43 -9.36
N LEU A 131 12.44 -28.97 -9.83
CA LEU A 131 13.34 -28.29 -10.75
C LEU A 131 12.80 -28.43 -12.19
N ALA A 132 12.69 -27.32 -12.92
CA ALA A 132 12.26 -27.38 -14.33
C ALA A 132 13.38 -27.15 -15.33
N ASN A 133 14.23 -26.15 -15.07
CA ASN A 133 15.28 -25.74 -16.01
C ASN A 133 16.49 -25.17 -15.27
N THR A 134 17.69 -25.47 -15.77
CA THR A 134 18.98 -24.95 -15.27
C THR A 134 19.88 -24.49 -16.40
N LEU A 135 19.32 -24.28 -17.60
CA LEU A 135 20.07 -23.83 -18.76
C LEU A 135 20.73 -22.47 -18.50
N HIS A 136 21.97 -22.36 -18.96
CA HIS A 136 22.69 -21.09 -18.95
C HIS A 136 21.87 -20.04 -19.70
N THR A 137 21.61 -18.92 -19.05
CA THR A 137 20.75 -17.86 -19.56
C THR A 137 21.44 -16.54 -19.29
N GLU A 138 21.66 -15.77 -20.35
CA GLU A 138 22.09 -14.38 -20.27
C GLU A 138 20.86 -13.46 -20.26
N LEU A 139 21.05 -12.17 -19.96
CA LEU A 139 19.96 -11.22 -19.85
C LEU A 139 19.11 -11.12 -21.12
N LYS A 140 19.72 -11.26 -22.31
CA LYS A 140 19.02 -11.24 -23.60
C LYS A 140 18.10 -12.44 -23.82
N ASP A 141 18.43 -13.57 -23.22
CA ASP A 141 17.69 -14.82 -23.36
C ASP A 141 16.64 -15.00 -22.26
N LEU A 142 16.72 -14.20 -21.19
CA LEU A 142 15.83 -14.29 -20.03
C LEU A 142 14.34 -14.16 -20.38
N PRO A 143 13.90 -13.21 -21.24
CA PRO A 143 12.51 -13.15 -21.70
C PRO A 143 12.02 -14.47 -22.34
N ASN A 144 12.88 -15.12 -23.11
CA ASN A 144 12.56 -16.37 -23.83
C ASN A 144 12.44 -17.59 -22.89
N ARG A 145 12.89 -17.49 -21.64
CA ARG A 145 12.77 -18.57 -20.64
C ARG A 145 11.45 -18.56 -19.89
N ILE A 146 10.69 -17.47 -19.99
CA ILE A 146 9.45 -17.31 -19.25
C ILE A 146 8.29 -17.90 -20.06
N PRO A 147 7.65 -18.97 -19.54
CA PRO A 147 6.50 -19.55 -20.22
C PRO A 147 5.30 -18.61 -20.15
N LYS A 148 4.52 -18.57 -21.24
CA LYS A 148 3.26 -17.82 -21.34
C LYS A 148 2.04 -18.60 -20.87
N ASP A 149 2.21 -19.91 -20.65
CA ASP A 149 1.11 -20.83 -20.38
C ASP A 149 0.97 -21.20 -18.89
N ALA A 150 1.99 -20.95 -18.07
CA ALA A 150 1.98 -21.39 -16.68
C ALA A 150 2.92 -20.59 -15.77
N ALA A 151 2.60 -20.52 -14.48
CA ALA A 151 3.35 -19.71 -13.51
C ALA A 151 4.67 -20.38 -13.10
N ARG A 152 5.75 -19.61 -12.86
CA ARG A 152 7.08 -20.17 -12.52
C ARG A 152 7.85 -19.27 -11.56
N TYR A 153 8.77 -19.87 -10.83
CA TYR A 153 9.78 -19.15 -10.07
C TYR A 153 11.12 -19.22 -10.77
N HIS A 154 11.85 -18.12 -10.74
CA HIS A 154 13.15 -18.02 -11.36
C HIS A 154 14.13 -17.39 -10.39
N PHE A 155 15.31 -17.98 -10.32
CA PHE A 155 16.47 -17.39 -9.69
C PHE A 155 17.45 -17.07 -10.80
N PHE A 156 17.75 -15.78 -10.96
CA PHE A 156 18.62 -15.30 -12.02
C PHE A 156 19.79 -14.52 -11.41
N LEU A 157 21.00 -14.86 -11.84
CA LEU A 157 22.22 -14.14 -11.48
C LEU A 157 22.38 -12.93 -12.42
N TYR A 158 21.88 -11.78 -11.96
CA TYR A 158 21.96 -10.52 -12.68
C TYR A 158 23.35 -9.91 -12.55
N LYS A 159 24.13 -10.03 -13.62
CA LYS A 159 25.46 -9.44 -13.75
C LYS A 159 25.36 -8.06 -14.35
N HIS A 160 25.73 -7.02 -13.61
CA HIS A 160 25.58 -5.63 -14.04
C HIS A 160 26.62 -4.73 -13.38
N ALA A 161 26.85 -3.55 -13.95
CA ALA A 161 27.70 -2.53 -13.37
C ALA A 161 26.83 -1.44 -12.72
N HIS A 162 27.13 -1.06 -11.49
CA HIS A 162 26.47 0.02 -10.76
C HIS A 162 27.52 0.92 -10.12
N GLU A 163 27.45 2.24 -10.37
CA GLU A 163 28.36 3.25 -9.81
C GLU A 163 29.87 2.97 -10.02
N GLY A 164 30.21 2.21 -11.06
CA GLY A 164 31.60 1.86 -11.41
C GLY A 164 32.05 0.48 -10.90
N ASP A 165 31.28 -0.16 -10.03
CA ASP A 165 31.54 -1.50 -9.52
C ASP A 165 30.75 -2.56 -10.30
N TYR A 166 31.38 -3.71 -10.53
CA TYR A 166 30.74 -4.86 -11.15
C TYR A 166 30.10 -5.77 -10.09
N LEU A 167 28.78 -5.91 -10.15
CA LEU A 167 27.99 -6.65 -9.18
C LEU A 167 27.33 -7.88 -9.84
N GLU A 168 27.35 -8.99 -9.11
CA GLU A 168 26.64 -10.21 -9.46
C GLU A 168 25.57 -10.46 -8.41
N SER A 169 24.34 -10.11 -8.75
CA SER A 169 23.23 -10.02 -7.81
C SER A 169 22.17 -11.06 -8.15
N ILE A 170 21.74 -11.83 -7.15
CA ILE A 170 20.69 -12.83 -7.36
C ILE A 170 19.34 -12.14 -7.24
N VAL A 171 18.54 -12.26 -8.30
CA VAL A 171 17.18 -11.73 -8.38
C VAL A 171 16.21 -12.91 -8.40
N PHE A 172 15.17 -12.81 -7.58
CA PHE A 172 14.04 -13.73 -7.62
C PHE A 172 12.94 -13.14 -8.50
N ILE A 173 12.42 -13.94 -9.42
CA ILE A 173 11.35 -13.53 -10.33
C ILE A 173 10.21 -14.54 -10.20
N TYR A 174 9.01 -14.04 -9.92
CA TYR A 174 7.77 -14.78 -9.98
C TYR A 174 7.03 -14.38 -11.25
N SER A 175 6.96 -15.28 -12.24
CA SER A 175 6.22 -15.03 -13.47
C SER A 175 4.85 -15.70 -13.39
N MET A 176 3.78 -14.95 -13.61
CA MET A 176 2.42 -15.46 -13.56
C MET A 176 1.62 -14.95 -14.76
N PRO A 177 1.41 -15.76 -15.80
CA PRO A 177 0.64 -15.34 -16.97
C PRO A 177 -0.85 -15.32 -16.65
N GLY A 178 -1.31 -14.28 -15.96
CA GLY A 178 -2.70 -13.93 -15.66
C GLY A 178 -3.75 -15.06 -15.72
N TYR A 179 -4.64 -14.96 -16.72
CA TYR A 179 -5.81 -15.83 -16.87
C TYR A 179 -5.54 -17.16 -17.59
N THR A 180 -4.33 -17.41 -18.10
CA THR A 180 -4.00 -18.72 -18.69
C THR A 180 -3.84 -19.79 -17.59
N CYS A 181 -3.40 -19.37 -16.40
CA CYS A 181 -3.36 -20.20 -15.20
C CYS A 181 -4.74 -20.40 -14.55
N SER A 182 -4.95 -21.55 -13.91
CA SER A 182 -6.15 -21.79 -13.08
C SER A 182 -6.09 -20.99 -11.76
N ILE A 183 -7.25 -20.74 -11.12
CA ILE A 183 -7.30 -20.07 -9.79
C ILE A 183 -6.47 -20.85 -8.77
N ARG A 184 -6.57 -22.18 -8.78
CA ARG A 184 -5.81 -23.07 -7.89
C ARG A 184 -4.31 -22.88 -8.07
N GLU A 185 -3.85 -22.86 -9.31
CA GLU A 185 -2.43 -22.65 -9.63
C GLU A 185 -1.95 -21.29 -9.12
N ARG A 186 -2.65 -20.20 -9.46
CA ARG A 186 -2.27 -18.85 -9.00
C ARG A 186 -2.18 -18.75 -7.48
N MET A 187 -3.16 -19.33 -6.77
CA MET A 187 -3.18 -19.33 -5.31
C MET A 187 -2.02 -20.14 -4.71
N LEU A 188 -1.70 -21.30 -5.28
CA LEU A 188 -0.58 -22.12 -4.81
C LEU A 188 0.76 -21.41 -4.99
N TYR A 189 1.03 -20.85 -6.18
CA TYR A 189 2.28 -20.10 -6.39
C TYR A 189 2.35 -18.81 -5.54
N SER A 190 1.23 -18.12 -5.33
CA SER A 190 1.27 -16.94 -4.44
C SER A 190 1.54 -17.32 -2.99
N SER A 191 0.97 -18.43 -2.52
CA SER A 191 1.07 -18.90 -1.13
C SER A 191 2.39 -19.59 -0.81
N CYS A 192 2.98 -20.32 -1.77
CA CYS A 192 4.24 -21.04 -1.59
C CYS A 192 5.47 -20.14 -1.73
N LYS A 193 5.33 -18.92 -2.26
CA LYS A 193 6.43 -17.97 -2.45
C LYS A 193 7.13 -17.63 -1.13
N SER A 194 6.38 -17.26 -0.09
CA SER A 194 6.96 -16.81 1.18
C SER A 194 7.78 -17.92 1.87
N PRO A 195 7.24 -19.15 2.07
CA PRO A 195 8.01 -20.24 2.66
C PRO A 195 9.22 -20.65 1.82
N LEU A 196 9.11 -20.64 0.48
CA LEU A 196 10.22 -20.94 -0.42
C LEU A 196 11.38 -19.95 -0.20
N LEU A 197 11.08 -18.65 -0.21
CA LEU A 197 12.09 -17.61 -0.02
C LEU A 197 12.72 -17.69 1.38
N GLU A 198 11.93 -17.97 2.41
CA GLU A 198 12.43 -18.15 3.77
C GLU A 198 13.38 -19.35 3.87
N ILE A 199 13.06 -20.48 3.22
CA ILE A 199 13.95 -21.65 3.17
C ILE A 199 15.25 -21.29 2.47
N VAL A 200 15.19 -20.58 1.35
CA VAL A 200 16.36 -20.18 0.57
C VAL A 200 17.25 -19.19 1.34
N GLU A 201 16.67 -18.17 1.96
CA GLU A 201 17.43 -17.17 2.72
C GLU A 201 18.02 -17.76 4.02
N ARG A 202 17.26 -18.63 4.72
CA ARG A 202 17.65 -19.18 6.03
C ARG A 202 18.52 -20.42 5.97
N GLN A 203 18.22 -21.38 5.09
CA GLN A 203 18.95 -22.66 5.00
C GLN A 203 20.14 -22.56 4.05
N LEU A 204 19.97 -21.91 2.90
CA LEU A 204 21.03 -21.80 1.89
C LEU A 204 21.88 -20.54 2.11
N TRP A 205 21.47 -19.60 2.97
CA TRP A 205 22.12 -18.28 3.14
C TRP A 205 22.33 -17.56 1.81
N MET A 206 21.36 -17.67 0.91
CA MET A 206 21.39 -17.01 -0.39
C MET A 206 20.77 -15.62 -0.26
N GLN A 207 21.56 -14.58 -0.54
CA GLN A 207 21.08 -13.19 -0.51
C GLN A 207 20.34 -12.86 -1.80
N ILE A 208 19.01 -12.71 -1.70
CA ILE A 208 18.14 -12.28 -2.79
C ILE A 208 18.00 -10.77 -2.70
N ILE A 209 18.52 -10.04 -3.68
CA ILE A 209 18.53 -8.56 -3.64
C ILE A 209 17.14 -7.99 -3.91
N ARG A 210 16.44 -8.56 -4.90
CA ARG A 210 15.09 -8.15 -5.28
C ARG A 210 14.20 -9.34 -5.57
N LYS A 211 12.91 -9.14 -5.27
CA LYS A 211 11.80 -10.05 -5.51
C LYS A 211 10.87 -9.35 -6.49
N ILE A 212 10.87 -9.79 -7.74
CA ILE A 212 10.15 -9.18 -8.85
C ILE A 212 8.97 -10.08 -9.21
N GLU A 213 7.81 -9.48 -9.47
CA GLU A 213 6.62 -10.18 -9.95
C GLU A 213 6.28 -9.61 -11.32
N ILE A 214 6.12 -10.49 -12.32
CA ILE A 214 5.85 -10.11 -13.71
C ILE A 214 4.74 -10.98 -14.28
N ASP A 215 3.98 -10.41 -15.21
CA ASP A 215 2.96 -11.15 -15.95
C ASP A 215 3.56 -11.77 -17.22
N ASN A 216 4.38 -10.99 -17.95
CA ASN A 216 5.01 -11.41 -19.20
C ASN A 216 6.54 -11.29 -19.18
N GLY A 217 7.21 -12.21 -19.87
CA GLY A 217 8.67 -12.18 -19.99
C GLY A 217 9.22 -11.00 -20.79
N ASP A 218 8.40 -10.39 -21.65
CA ASP A 218 8.77 -9.24 -22.48
C ASP A 218 9.08 -7.99 -21.64
N GLU A 219 8.63 -7.95 -20.38
CA GLU A 219 8.93 -6.87 -19.41
C GLU A 219 10.38 -6.91 -18.91
N LEU A 220 11.05 -8.08 -18.99
CA LEU A 220 12.42 -8.27 -18.50
C LEU A 220 13.47 -7.70 -19.46
N THR A 221 13.45 -6.38 -19.59
CA THR A 221 14.50 -5.62 -20.26
C THR A 221 15.66 -5.31 -19.32
N ALA A 222 16.82 -4.95 -19.89
CA ALA A 222 17.99 -4.55 -19.10
C ALA A 222 17.68 -3.34 -18.21
N ASP A 223 16.95 -2.37 -18.75
CA ASP A 223 16.56 -1.15 -18.06
C ASP A 223 15.59 -1.43 -16.92
N PHE A 224 14.61 -2.32 -17.14
CA PHE A 224 13.65 -2.72 -16.11
C PHE A 224 14.33 -3.40 -14.92
N LEU A 225 15.21 -4.39 -15.19
CA LEU A 225 15.96 -5.05 -14.11
C LEU A 225 16.88 -4.09 -13.37
N TYR A 226 17.50 -3.15 -14.09
CA TYR A 226 18.36 -2.15 -13.46
C TYR A 226 17.56 -1.23 -12.53
N GLU A 227 16.39 -0.77 -12.95
CA GLU A 227 15.53 0.13 -12.16
C GLU A 227 14.89 -0.56 -10.94
N GLU A 228 14.55 -1.84 -11.06
CA GLU A 228 14.05 -2.64 -9.94
C GLU A 228 15.14 -2.90 -8.87
N VAL A 229 16.35 -3.23 -9.33
CA VAL A 229 17.49 -3.46 -8.43
C VAL A 229 17.96 -2.14 -7.80
N HIS A 230 18.00 -1.06 -8.59
CA HIS A 230 18.46 0.27 -8.18
C HIS A 230 17.38 1.34 -8.45
N PRO A 231 16.46 1.55 -7.48
CA PRO A 231 15.37 2.50 -7.66
C PRO A 231 15.88 3.92 -7.89
N LYS A 232 15.35 4.58 -8.91
CA LYS A 232 15.63 5.99 -9.16
C LYS A 232 15.08 6.83 -8.01
N GLN A 233 15.87 7.79 -7.56
CA GLN A 233 15.40 8.79 -6.61
C GLN A 233 14.19 9.51 -7.22
N HIS A 234 13.11 9.65 -6.45
CA HIS A 234 11.89 10.26 -6.94
C HIS A 234 12.19 11.67 -7.42
N ALA A 235 12.03 11.89 -8.73
CA ALA A 235 12.20 13.20 -9.32
C ALA A 235 11.24 14.18 -8.63
N HIS A 236 11.76 15.32 -8.17
CA HIS A 236 10.96 16.33 -7.48
C HIS A 236 9.74 16.69 -8.32
N LYS A 237 8.54 16.55 -7.73
CA LYS A 237 7.26 16.81 -8.42
C LYS A 237 7.28 18.23 -8.99
N GLN A 238 7.28 18.34 -10.32
CA GLN A 238 7.27 19.63 -10.97
C GLN A 238 5.94 20.33 -10.67
N SER A 239 6.01 21.51 -10.07
CA SER A 239 4.82 22.31 -9.79
C SER A 239 4.63 23.35 -10.87
N PHE A 240 3.40 23.48 -11.37
CA PHE A 240 3.06 24.54 -12.31
C PHE A 240 3.11 25.91 -11.60
N ALA A 241 3.58 26.93 -12.31
CA ALA A 241 3.64 28.28 -11.78
C ALA A 241 2.23 28.81 -11.47
N LYS A 242 2.02 29.36 -10.27
CA LYS A 242 0.76 30.04 -9.93
C LYS A 242 0.46 31.16 -10.94
N PRO A 243 -0.82 31.42 -11.29
CA PRO A 243 -1.16 32.49 -12.22
C PRO A 243 -0.63 33.85 -11.73
N LYS A 244 -0.37 34.75 -12.68
CA LYS A 244 0.04 36.13 -12.37
C LYS A 244 -1.00 36.75 -11.43
N GLY A 245 -0.54 37.30 -10.31
CA GLY A 245 -1.42 37.98 -9.35
C GLY A 245 -2.05 39.26 -9.95
N PRO A 246 -2.88 39.97 -9.17
CA PRO A 246 -3.54 41.20 -9.61
C PRO A 246 -2.53 42.21 -10.17
N ALA A 247 -2.80 42.73 -11.37
CA ALA A 247 -1.95 43.72 -12.01
C ALA A 247 -1.93 45.04 -11.20
N GLY A 248 -0.77 45.68 -11.08
CA GLY A 248 -0.64 47.01 -10.45
C GLY A 248 -0.61 47.04 -8.92
N LYS A 249 -0.30 45.91 -8.24
CA LYS A 249 -0.07 45.93 -6.78
C LYS A 249 1.07 46.88 -6.40
N ARG A 250 0.72 48.00 -5.77
CA ARG A 250 1.67 48.95 -5.18
C ARG A 250 2.03 48.49 -3.77
N GLY A 251 3.14 47.76 -3.62
CA GLY A 251 3.70 47.40 -2.31
C GLY A 251 4.22 45.96 -2.22
N ILE A 252 5.26 45.78 -1.41
CA ILE A 252 5.85 44.48 -1.09
C ILE A 252 4.84 43.66 -0.26
N ARG A 253 4.78 42.34 -0.47
CA ARG A 253 4.02 41.44 0.41
C ARG A 253 4.54 41.57 1.85
N ARG A 254 3.71 42.12 2.74
CA ARG A 254 4.00 42.21 4.16
C ARG A 254 3.35 41.05 4.89
N LEU A 255 4.01 40.56 5.94
CA LEU A 255 3.41 39.63 6.88
C LEU A 255 2.25 40.37 7.58
N ILE A 256 1.02 39.86 7.48
CA ILE A 256 -0.12 40.39 8.24
C ILE A 256 -0.09 39.65 9.58
N ARG A 257 0.79 40.09 10.49
CA ARG A 257 0.80 39.62 11.88
C ARG A 257 -0.08 40.57 12.69
N GLY A 258 -1.01 40.03 13.48
CA GLY A 258 -1.70 40.81 14.50
C GLY A 258 -0.69 41.33 15.55
N PRO A 259 -1.02 42.38 16.31
CA PRO A 259 -0.20 42.76 17.47
C PRO A 259 -0.03 41.52 18.34
N ALA A 260 1.21 41.24 18.77
CA ALA A 260 1.45 40.17 19.73
C ALA A 260 0.60 40.47 20.96
N GLU A 261 -0.27 39.54 21.36
CA GLU A 261 -0.87 39.59 22.69
C GLU A 261 0.30 39.74 23.66
N SER A 262 0.34 40.88 24.36
CA SER A 262 1.29 41.09 25.43
C SER A 262 1.09 39.94 26.41
N GLU A 263 2.09 39.07 26.53
CA GLU A 263 2.20 38.12 27.63
C GLU A 263 1.99 38.92 28.92
N THR A 264 0.80 38.80 29.49
CA THR A 264 0.55 39.28 30.85
C THR A 264 1.43 38.43 31.75
N PRO A 265 2.38 39.01 32.49
CA PRO A 265 3.06 38.27 33.53
C PRO A 265 1.99 37.90 34.56
N SER A 266 1.73 36.61 34.71
CA SER A 266 1.02 36.09 35.86
C SER A 266 1.93 36.27 37.08
N ASP A 267 1.67 37.31 37.88
CA ASP A 267 2.00 37.32 39.30
C ASP A 267 0.97 36.48 40.08
#